data_AF-A0A960ACE4-F1
#
_entry.id   AF-A0A960ACE4-F1
#
_cell.length_a   1.000
_cell.length_b   1.000
_cell.length_c   1.000
_cell.angle_alpha   90.00
_cell.angle_beta   90.00
_cell.angle_gamma   90.00
#
_symmetry.space_group_name_H-M   'P 1'
#
loop_
_entity.id
_entity.type
_entity.pdbx_description
1 polymer ?
#
loop_
_entity_poly.entity_id
_entity_poly.type
_entity_poly.pdbx_seq_one_letter_code
_entity_poly.pdbx_strand_id
1 'polypeptide(L)'
;MRTPRRATVLGAAVLAAVASLATAPPRADAAAADTCFSEAQPTGPLGLPSGAGCDDTVPPQTSIDGPELAGGGWVRDTSISITFHGAQTDADPDPVSFECQFYNTPSAPSTWQSCTSPFTKDGLTENTATPYTFRVRAVDTPDDAHDLTTDPWPYTGSADTPDYDQSPAQLVFRADATAPNTYGFLRTAYADESSTEQPMLVAPTAQIRLQSTQGDTYRCRLDGRATACNDGLTTLRDLRPGARHFTAAAVDEAGNVDPTPFAQDFFVPRDLEPGDAPASSRGDWRRFRDAGAFGGDYLESSRYGATLTFGVRNIREIRLLAPAGPTLGKVAIRVGRGQWFPVNLRSSRPQRLKVYQARPALSGMLAGVLQVRVVSHGKPVRVDAVAAR
;
A
#
# COMPACT_ATOMS: atom_id res chain seq x y z
N MET A 1 19.98 62.98 -1.67
CA MET A 1 19.57 63.67 -2.91
C MET A 1 18.55 62.81 -3.63
N ARG A 2 17.38 63.41 -3.89
CA ARG A 2 16.34 63.05 -4.89
C ARG A 2 15.68 61.65 -4.82
N THR A 3 14.54 61.63 -4.13
CA THR A 3 13.31 60.90 -4.50
C THR A 3 12.92 61.09 -5.97
N PRO A 4 12.33 60.06 -6.61
CA PRO A 4 11.01 60.23 -7.21
C PRO A 4 10.08 59.03 -6.91
N ARG A 5 8.89 59.27 -6.35
CA ARG A 5 7.58 59.45 -6.99
C ARG A 5 6.90 58.14 -7.43
N ARG A 6 5.85 57.79 -6.67
CA ARG A 6 4.77 56.85 -7.00
C ARG A 6 4.16 57.21 -8.36
N ALA A 7 3.94 56.21 -9.20
CA ALA A 7 2.98 56.25 -10.29
C ALA A 7 2.15 54.97 -10.23
N THR A 8 0.94 55.12 -9.71
CA THR A 8 -0.13 54.13 -9.71
C THR A 8 -0.56 53.93 -11.15
N VAL A 9 -0.27 52.77 -11.75
CA VAL A 9 -0.78 52.40 -13.07
C VAL A 9 -2.08 51.65 -12.86
N LEU A 10 -3.20 52.35 -13.07
CA LEU A 10 -4.50 51.72 -13.30
C LEU A 10 -4.40 50.95 -14.62
N GLY A 11 -4.32 49.62 -14.54
CA GLY A 11 -4.55 48.75 -15.69
C GLY A 11 -6.05 48.72 -15.99
N ALA A 12 -6.48 49.51 -16.97
CA ALA A 12 -7.79 49.35 -17.59
C ALA A 12 -7.78 48.07 -18.42
N ALA A 13 -8.29 46.97 -17.86
CA ALA A 13 -8.62 45.79 -18.62
C ALA A 13 -9.90 46.08 -19.41
N VAL A 14 -9.74 46.29 -20.72
CA VAL A 14 -10.84 46.32 -21.68
C VAL A 14 -11.40 44.90 -21.75
N LEU A 15 -12.51 44.63 -21.02
CA LEU A 15 -13.34 43.47 -21.28
C LEU A 15 -14.03 43.68 -22.63
N ALA A 16 -13.56 42.98 -23.65
CA ALA A 16 -14.36 42.76 -24.85
C ALA A 16 -15.53 41.84 -24.45
N ALA A 17 -16.68 42.43 -24.16
CA ALA A 17 -17.95 41.71 -24.06
C ALA A 17 -18.34 41.25 -25.47
N VAL A 18 -17.94 40.03 -25.83
CA VAL A 18 -18.59 39.31 -26.94
C VAL A 18 -19.96 38.92 -26.42
N ALA A 19 -20.98 39.63 -26.88
CA ALA A 19 -22.37 39.23 -26.68
C ALA A 19 -22.60 37.94 -27.49
N SER A 20 -22.32 36.80 -26.87
CA SER A 20 -22.82 35.51 -27.34
C SER A 20 -24.34 35.58 -27.21
N LEU A 21 -25.05 35.62 -28.35
CA LEU A 21 -26.47 35.29 -28.35
C LEU A 21 -26.59 33.90 -27.74
N ALA A 22 -27.07 33.82 -26.50
CA ALA A 22 -27.57 32.59 -25.94
C ALA A 22 -28.81 32.22 -26.77
N THR A 23 -28.60 31.41 -27.80
CA THR A 23 -29.68 30.61 -28.37
C THR A 23 -30.19 29.76 -27.23
N ALA A 24 -31.36 30.11 -26.70
CA ALA A 24 -32.10 29.23 -25.82
C ALA A 24 -32.13 27.84 -26.48
N PRO A 25 -31.92 26.74 -25.74
CA PRO A 25 -32.23 25.43 -26.30
C PRO A 25 -33.67 25.49 -26.81
N PRO A 26 -33.99 24.85 -27.95
CA PRO A 26 -35.38 24.68 -28.31
C PRO A 26 -36.10 24.13 -27.08
N ARG A 27 -37.19 24.77 -26.67
CA ARG A 27 -38.11 24.15 -25.73
C ARG A 27 -38.40 22.78 -26.31
N ALA A 28 -38.12 21.71 -25.57
CA ALA A 28 -38.72 20.43 -25.85
C ALA A 28 -40.21 20.72 -25.96
N ASP A 29 -40.76 20.61 -27.16
CA ASP A 29 -42.20 20.46 -27.31
C ASP A 29 -42.55 19.34 -26.33
N ALA A 30 -43.46 19.62 -25.40
CA ALA A 30 -44.01 18.58 -24.56
C ALA A 30 -44.55 17.55 -25.55
N ALA A 31 -43.84 16.42 -25.69
CA ALA A 31 -44.33 15.28 -26.42
C ALA A 31 -45.76 15.08 -25.92
N ALA A 32 -46.71 14.94 -26.85
CA ALA A 32 -48.02 14.42 -26.47
C ALA A 32 -47.72 13.21 -25.57
N ALA A 33 -48.22 13.20 -24.34
CA ALA A 33 -47.95 12.09 -23.44
C ALA A 33 -48.32 10.82 -24.20
N ASP A 34 -47.32 9.98 -24.52
CA ASP A 34 -47.60 8.71 -25.15
C ASP A 34 -48.58 8.00 -24.22
N THR A 35 -49.77 7.74 -24.76
CA THR A 35 -50.77 6.94 -24.06
C THR A 35 -50.58 5.45 -24.33
N CYS A 36 -49.51 5.14 -25.08
CA CYS A 36 -48.95 3.83 -25.31
C CYS A 36 -47.92 3.56 -24.22
N PHE A 37 -48.12 2.50 -23.46
CA PHE A 37 -47.20 2.04 -22.43
C PHE A 37 -47.08 0.50 -22.51
N SER A 38 -47.44 -0.06 -23.66
CA SER A 38 -47.56 -1.50 -23.92
C SER A 38 -48.03 -1.69 -25.36
N GLU A 39 -47.52 -2.70 -26.04
CA GLU A 39 -48.00 -3.15 -27.36
C GLU A 39 -49.39 -3.83 -27.34
N ALA A 40 -50.03 -3.86 -26.16
CA ALA A 40 -51.35 -4.38 -25.96
C ALA A 40 -52.40 -3.66 -26.83
N GLN A 41 -53.10 -4.45 -27.64
CA GLN A 41 -54.12 -3.93 -28.53
C GLN A 41 -55.30 -3.32 -27.77
N PRO A 42 -55.78 -2.11 -28.14
CA PRO A 42 -56.92 -1.50 -27.49
C PRO A 42 -58.18 -2.35 -27.72
N THR A 43 -58.80 -2.82 -26.64
CA THR A 43 -60.02 -3.62 -26.72
C THR A 43 -61.28 -2.78 -26.49
N GLY A 44 -62.32 -3.04 -27.26
CA GLY A 44 -63.64 -2.45 -27.07
C GLY A 44 -64.36 -3.07 -25.87
N PRO A 45 -65.59 -2.61 -25.55
CA PRO A 45 -66.38 -3.06 -24.39
C PRO A 45 -66.69 -4.58 -24.35
N LEU A 46 -66.48 -5.28 -25.47
CA LEU A 46 -66.68 -6.72 -25.62
C LEU A 46 -65.37 -7.52 -25.59
N GLY A 47 -64.24 -6.89 -25.28
CA GLY A 47 -62.91 -7.50 -25.28
C GLY A 47 -62.36 -7.78 -26.69
N LEU A 48 -62.96 -7.20 -27.74
CA LEU A 48 -62.51 -7.36 -29.13
C LEU A 48 -61.55 -6.23 -29.52
N PRO A 49 -60.50 -6.51 -30.31
CA PRO A 49 -59.58 -5.49 -30.83
C PRO A 49 -60.35 -4.38 -31.56
N SER A 50 -60.06 -3.12 -31.24
CA SER A 50 -60.88 -1.96 -31.63
C SER A 50 -60.11 -0.84 -32.35
N GLY A 51 -58.82 -1.03 -32.63
CA GLY A 51 -57.95 -0.05 -33.29
C GLY A 51 -56.69 -0.69 -33.86
N ALA A 52 -55.81 0.14 -34.43
CA ALA A 52 -54.46 -0.28 -34.78
C ALA A 52 -53.63 -0.49 -33.51
N GLY A 53 -52.57 -1.28 -33.63
CA GLY A 53 -51.58 -1.45 -32.57
C GLY A 53 -50.90 -0.15 -32.22
N CYS A 54 -50.44 -0.10 -30.99
CA CYS A 54 -49.77 1.03 -30.41
C CYS A 54 -48.34 0.56 -30.08
N ASP A 55 -47.33 1.29 -30.56
CA ASP A 55 -45.89 1.03 -30.39
C ASP A 55 -45.42 1.77 -29.13
N ASP A 56 -44.92 1.07 -28.10
CA ASP A 56 -44.31 1.72 -26.95
C ASP A 56 -42.90 2.20 -27.33
N THR A 57 -42.74 3.52 -27.40
CA THR A 57 -41.49 4.11 -27.86
C THR A 57 -40.46 4.38 -26.75
N VAL A 58 -40.79 4.05 -25.50
CA VAL A 58 -39.97 4.33 -24.33
C VAL A 58 -39.28 3.05 -23.82
N PRO A 59 -38.03 2.78 -24.23
CA PRO A 59 -37.37 1.55 -23.84
C PRO A 59 -37.04 1.52 -22.32
N PRO A 60 -36.92 0.31 -21.75
CA PRO A 60 -36.47 0.14 -20.38
C PRO A 60 -35.03 0.65 -20.18
N GLN A 61 -34.67 0.94 -18.94
CA GLN A 61 -33.29 1.27 -18.54
C GLN A 61 -32.69 0.21 -17.61
N THR A 62 -31.38 0.01 -17.74
CA THR A 62 -30.60 -0.94 -16.94
C THR A 62 -29.51 -0.25 -16.13
N SER A 63 -29.29 -0.70 -14.91
CA SER A 63 -28.19 -0.26 -14.05
C SER A 63 -27.51 -1.43 -13.35
N ILE A 64 -26.19 -1.35 -13.19
CA ILE A 64 -25.39 -2.33 -12.43
C ILE A 64 -25.13 -1.75 -11.04
N ASP A 65 -25.61 -2.44 -10.01
CA ASP A 65 -25.48 -2.04 -8.61
C ASP A 65 -24.17 -2.52 -7.97
N GLY A 66 -23.60 -3.62 -8.49
CA GLY A 66 -22.40 -4.22 -7.91
C GLY A 66 -21.85 -5.38 -8.74
N PRO A 67 -20.62 -5.83 -8.42
CA PRO A 67 -19.88 -5.51 -7.22
C PRO A 67 -19.05 -4.22 -7.32
N GLU A 68 -18.74 -3.61 -6.19
CA GLU A 68 -17.71 -2.57 -6.10
C GLU A 68 -16.33 -3.21 -6.31
N LEU A 69 -15.66 -2.83 -7.39
CA LEU A 69 -14.35 -3.39 -7.74
C LEU A 69 -13.25 -2.72 -6.93
N ALA A 70 -12.19 -3.47 -6.60
CA ALA A 70 -11.01 -2.90 -5.95
C ALA A 70 -10.36 -1.84 -6.86
N GLY A 71 -9.67 -0.86 -6.24
CA GLY A 71 -9.08 0.29 -6.94
C GLY A 71 -8.23 -0.11 -8.14
N GLY A 72 -8.76 0.13 -9.35
CA GLY A 72 -8.16 -0.30 -10.61
C GLY A 72 -9.03 -1.23 -11.46
N GLY A 73 -10.21 -1.66 -10.99
CA GLY A 73 -11.10 -2.54 -11.75
C GLY A 73 -10.73 -4.02 -11.63
N TRP A 74 -10.29 -4.44 -10.45
CA TRP A 74 -9.83 -5.81 -10.20
C TRP A 74 -10.76 -6.55 -9.23
N VAL A 75 -10.89 -7.84 -9.45
CA VAL A 75 -11.53 -8.82 -8.56
C VAL A 75 -10.44 -9.72 -8.00
N ARG A 76 -10.46 -9.94 -6.67
CA ARG A 76 -9.47 -10.73 -5.92
C ARG A 76 -9.81 -12.22 -5.82
N ASP A 77 -10.64 -12.68 -6.72
CA ASP A 77 -11.23 -14.01 -6.72
C ASP A 77 -11.31 -14.50 -8.17
N THR A 78 -11.43 -15.82 -8.32
CA THR A 78 -11.68 -16.49 -9.59
C THR A 78 -13.19 -16.60 -9.91
N SER A 79 -14.02 -15.95 -9.09
CA SER A 79 -15.46 -15.85 -9.26
C SER A 79 -15.94 -14.41 -9.11
N ILE A 80 -17.05 -14.06 -9.75
CA ILE A 80 -17.72 -12.76 -9.58
C ILE A 80 -19.24 -12.96 -9.53
N SER A 81 -19.91 -12.17 -8.69
CA SER A 81 -21.37 -12.04 -8.66
C SER A 81 -21.72 -10.60 -8.97
N ILE A 82 -22.51 -10.39 -10.02
CA ILE A 82 -22.91 -9.09 -10.54
C ILE A 82 -24.40 -8.91 -10.29
N THR A 83 -24.74 -7.87 -9.55
CA THR A 83 -26.11 -7.45 -9.25
C THR A 83 -26.46 -6.27 -10.12
N PHE A 84 -27.60 -6.36 -10.78
CA PHE A 84 -28.15 -5.33 -11.64
C PHE A 84 -29.66 -5.32 -11.51
N HIS A 85 -30.26 -4.20 -11.91
CA HIS A 85 -31.69 -4.04 -12.02
C HIS A 85 -32.03 -3.32 -13.31
N GLY A 86 -33.29 -3.43 -13.70
CA GLY A 86 -33.88 -2.65 -14.78
C GLY A 86 -35.27 -2.20 -14.38
N ALA A 87 -35.73 -1.15 -15.03
CA ALA A 87 -37.07 -0.62 -14.83
C ALA A 87 -37.55 0.03 -16.13
N GLN A 88 -38.87 -0.03 -16.34
CA GLN A 88 -39.54 0.85 -17.27
C GLN A 88 -39.36 2.30 -16.83
N THR A 89 -39.25 3.21 -17.80
CA THR A 89 -38.98 4.62 -17.52
C THR A 89 -40.21 5.52 -17.61
N ASP A 90 -41.35 4.91 -17.88
CA ASP A 90 -42.66 5.53 -18.00
C ASP A 90 -43.71 4.78 -17.16
N ALA A 91 -44.97 4.77 -17.59
CA ALA A 91 -46.09 4.20 -16.84
C ALA A 91 -46.42 2.76 -17.24
N ASP A 92 -45.55 2.08 -17.97
CA ASP A 92 -45.72 0.68 -18.32
C ASP A 92 -45.66 -0.24 -17.07
N PRO A 93 -46.71 -1.05 -16.82
CA PRO A 93 -46.71 -2.03 -15.73
C PRO A 93 -45.96 -3.34 -16.02
N ASP A 94 -45.46 -3.56 -17.24
CA ASP A 94 -44.96 -4.86 -17.67
C ASP A 94 -43.60 -5.24 -17.05
N PRO A 95 -43.36 -6.55 -16.85
CA PRO A 95 -42.15 -7.03 -16.21
C PRO A 95 -40.97 -7.04 -17.18
N VAL A 96 -39.88 -6.37 -16.80
CA VAL A 96 -38.61 -6.43 -17.53
C VAL A 96 -37.90 -7.77 -17.35
N SER A 97 -37.40 -8.31 -18.45
CA SER A 97 -36.44 -9.42 -18.48
C SER A 97 -35.02 -8.89 -18.75
N PHE A 98 -34.01 -9.75 -18.70
CA PHE A 98 -32.63 -9.33 -18.92
C PHE A 98 -31.88 -10.21 -19.91
N GLU A 99 -31.10 -9.54 -20.73
CA GLU A 99 -30.15 -10.15 -21.64
C GLU A 99 -28.73 -9.70 -21.32
N CYS A 100 -27.81 -10.67 -21.27
CA CYS A 100 -26.43 -10.45 -20.90
C CYS A 100 -25.46 -10.91 -21.98
N GLN A 101 -24.29 -10.26 -22.00
CA GLN A 101 -23.10 -10.72 -22.70
C GLN A 101 -21.92 -10.75 -21.73
N PHE A 102 -21.17 -11.84 -21.73
CA PHE A 102 -19.95 -11.98 -20.94
C PHE A 102 -18.80 -12.46 -21.83
N TYR A 103 -17.74 -11.66 -21.93
CA TYR A 103 -16.62 -11.95 -22.83
C TYR A 103 -15.31 -11.34 -22.33
N ASN A 104 -14.19 -11.87 -22.82
CA ASN A 104 -12.84 -11.33 -22.63
C ASN A 104 -12.13 -11.16 -23.98
N THR A 105 -12.89 -10.88 -25.03
CA THR A 105 -12.41 -10.59 -26.39
C THR A 105 -12.41 -9.07 -26.64
N PRO A 106 -11.59 -8.57 -27.59
CA PRO A 106 -11.55 -7.14 -27.90
C PRO A 106 -12.89 -6.55 -28.39
N SER A 107 -13.74 -7.38 -28.98
CA SER A 107 -15.07 -7.02 -29.46
C SER A 107 -16.15 -7.81 -28.74
N ALA A 108 -17.30 -7.19 -28.54
CA ALA A 108 -18.49 -7.85 -28.01
C ALA A 108 -18.98 -8.96 -28.95
N PRO A 109 -19.53 -10.06 -28.42
CA PRO A 109 -20.31 -11.02 -29.20
C PRO A 109 -21.50 -10.33 -29.87
N SER A 110 -21.95 -10.87 -30.99
CA SER A 110 -23.16 -10.39 -31.67
C SER A 110 -24.45 -10.93 -31.06
N THR A 111 -24.36 -11.99 -30.26
CA THR A 111 -25.50 -12.69 -29.65
C THR A 111 -25.67 -12.29 -28.19
N TRP A 112 -26.91 -12.04 -27.79
CA TRP A 112 -27.30 -11.86 -26.40
C TRP A 112 -27.83 -13.19 -25.82
N GLN A 113 -27.73 -13.37 -24.50
CA GLN A 113 -28.25 -14.54 -23.81
C GLN A 113 -29.10 -14.11 -22.62
N SER A 114 -30.26 -14.75 -22.42
CA SER A 114 -31.11 -14.48 -21.26
C SER A 114 -30.35 -14.76 -19.95
N CYS A 115 -30.50 -13.86 -18.99
CA CYS A 115 -29.82 -13.93 -17.70
C CYS A 115 -30.72 -13.44 -16.56
N THR A 116 -30.31 -13.74 -15.33
CA THR A 116 -31.00 -13.32 -14.11
C THR A 116 -30.06 -12.55 -13.21
N SER A 117 -30.59 -11.62 -12.41
CA SER A 117 -29.85 -10.94 -11.35
C SER A 117 -30.00 -11.71 -10.03
N PRO A 118 -28.90 -12.06 -9.33
CA PRO A 118 -27.51 -11.80 -9.67
C PRO A 118 -26.95 -12.76 -10.72
N PHE A 119 -26.09 -12.26 -11.61
CA PHE A 119 -25.31 -13.06 -12.56
C PHE A 119 -24.01 -13.52 -11.91
N THR A 120 -23.77 -14.82 -11.88
CA THR A 120 -22.54 -15.41 -11.31
C THR A 120 -21.67 -16.03 -12.39
N LYS A 121 -20.38 -15.74 -12.35
CA LYS A 121 -19.39 -16.38 -13.22
C LYS A 121 -18.22 -16.92 -12.40
N ASP A 122 -18.04 -18.24 -12.47
CA ASP A 122 -16.89 -18.95 -11.89
C ASP A 122 -15.83 -19.25 -12.95
N GLY A 123 -14.64 -19.65 -12.47
CA GLY A 123 -13.53 -20.09 -13.32
C GLY A 123 -12.96 -18.96 -14.18
N LEU A 124 -12.96 -17.74 -13.65
CA LEU A 124 -12.29 -16.61 -14.27
C LEU A 124 -10.80 -16.92 -14.40
N THR A 125 -10.27 -16.68 -15.60
CA THR A 125 -8.84 -16.80 -15.85
C THR A 125 -8.16 -15.55 -15.31
N GLU A 126 -7.13 -15.74 -14.51
CA GLU A 126 -6.38 -14.64 -13.92
C GLU A 126 -5.47 -13.97 -14.96
N ASN A 127 -5.21 -12.67 -14.79
CA ASN A 127 -4.20 -11.92 -15.54
C ASN A 127 -4.33 -12.02 -17.08
N THR A 128 -5.56 -12.13 -17.59
CA THR A 128 -5.83 -12.16 -19.04
C THR A 128 -5.32 -10.89 -19.71
N ALA A 129 -4.82 -10.96 -20.94
CA ALA A 129 -4.38 -9.74 -21.65
C ALA A 129 -5.54 -8.74 -21.85
N THR A 130 -6.70 -9.26 -22.26
CA THR A 130 -7.95 -8.51 -22.41
C THR A 130 -8.79 -8.63 -21.14
N PRO A 131 -9.34 -7.52 -20.60
CA PRO A 131 -10.21 -7.56 -19.44
C PRO A 131 -11.54 -8.28 -19.75
N TYR A 132 -12.18 -8.80 -18.72
CA TYR A 132 -13.56 -9.26 -18.81
C TYR A 132 -14.49 -8.07 -18.95
N THR A 133 -15.48 -8.22 -19.82
CA THR A 133 -16.57 -7.27 -20.01
C THR A 133 -17.88 -8.00 -19.82
N PHE A 134 -18.69 -7.50 -18.91
CA PHE A 134 -20.08 -7.88 -18.72
C PHE A 134 -20.96 -6.74 -19.23
N ARG A 135 -21.90 -7.05 -20.12
CA ARG A 135 -22.93 -6.12 -20.59
C ARG A 135 -24.28 -6.72 -20.25
N VAL A 136 -25.21 -5.88 -19.83
CA VAL A 136 -26.59 -6.26 -19.57
C VAL A 136 -27.54 -5.20 -20.09
N ARG A 137 -28.67 -5.64 -20.66
CA ARG A 137 -29.78 -4.80 -21.05
C ARG A 137 -31.09 -5.40 -20.53
N ALA A 138 -31.99 -4.54 -20.09
CA ALA A 138 -33.37 -4.87 -19.84
C ALA A 138 -34.11 -4.99 -21.18
N VAL A 139 -35.04 -5.94 -21.25
CA VAL A 139 -35.90 -6.20 -22.40
C VAL A 139 -37.32 -6.32 -21.89
N ASP A 140 -38.22 -5.53 -22.44
CA ASP A 140 -39.64 -5.68 -22.21
C ASP A 140 -40.16 -6.83 -23.08
N THR A 141 -40.24 -8.02 -22.49
CA THR A 141 -40.56 -9.25 -23.25
C THR A 141 -42.00 -9.36 -23.74
N PRO A 142 -43.02 -8.87 -23.01
CA PRO A 142 -44.37 -8.71 -23.57
C PRO A 142 -44.40 -7.93 -24.88
N ASP A 143 -43.66 -6.84 -24.96
CA ASP A 143 -43.65 -5.93 -26.10
C ASP A 143 -42.72 -6.44 -27.21
N ASP A 144 -41.48 -6.83 -26.91
CA ASP A 144 -40.50 -7.41 -27.87
C ASP A 144 -40.98 -8.71 -28.55
N ALA A 145 -42.04 -9.34 -28.02
CA ALA A 145 -42.66 -10.53 -28.63
C ALA A 145 -43.49 -10.20 -29.88
N HIS A 146 -43.78 -8.93 -30.12
CA HIS A 146 -44.60 -8.43 -31.20
C HIS A 146 -43.76 -7.53 -32.10
N ASP A 147 -43.97 -7.64 -33.41
CA ASP A 147 -43.41 -6.70 -34.38
C ASP A 147 -44.59 -6.09 -35.12
N LEU A 148 -44.97 -4.88 -34.74
CA LEU A 148 -46.16 -4.22 -35.26
C LEU A 148 -46.10 -3.98 -36.78
N THR A 149 -44.92 -4.02 -37.41
CA THR A 149 -44.78 -3.85 -38.86
C THR A 149 -44.95 -5.15 -39.65
N THR A 150 -44.76 -6.32 -39.03
CA THR A 150 -44.81 -7.62 -39.71
C THR A 150 -45.85 -8.59 -39.19
N ASP A 151 -46.31 -8.41 -37.94
CA ASP A 151 -47.30 -9.29 -37.33
C ASP A 151 -48.69 -9.16 -37.99
N PRO A 152 -49.47 -10.27 -37.99
CA PRO A 152 -50.84 -10.24 -38.48
C PRO A 152 -51.76 -9.53 -37.48
N TRP A 153 -52.90 -9.04 -37.99
CA TRP A 153 -53.99 -8.52 -37.15
C TRP A 153 -54.28 -9.45 -35.95
N PRO A 154 -54.34 -8.93 -34.71
CA PRO A 154 -54.60 -7.53 -34.38
C PRO A 154 -53.36 -6.64 -34.16
N TYR A 155 -52.14 -7.17 -34.12
CA TYR A 155 -50.91 -6.42 -33.87
C TYR A 155 -50.38 -5.81 -35.18
N THR A 156 -50.95 -4.69 -35.59
CA THR A 156 -50.55 -4.01 -36.84
C THR A 156 -50.38 -2.51 -36.62
N GLY A 157 -49.21 -1.99 -36.95
CA GLY A 157 -48.78 -0.59 -36.81
C GLY A 157 -47.94 -0.12 -38.01
N SER A 158 -47.50 1.15 -37.97
CA SER A 158 -46.69 1.76 -39.03
C SER A 158 -45.19 1.82 -38.71
N ALA A 159 -44.83 1.60 -37.46
CA ALA A 159 -43.49 1.56 -36.91
C ALA A 159 -43.49 0.59 -35.72
N ASP A 160 -42.31 0.15 -35.37
CA ASP A 160 -41.99 -0.81 -34.31
C ASP A 160 -40.63 -0.37 -33.77
N THR A 161 -40.62 0.22 -32.59
CA THR A 161 -39.39 0.65 -31.93
C THR A 161 -38.85 -0.45 -31.04
N PRO A 162 -37.52 -0.54 -30.79
CA PRO A 162 -37.03 -1.70 -30.08
C PRO A 162 -37.27 -1.61 -28.57
N ASP A 163 -37.94 -2.62 -28.00
CA ASP A 163 -38.39 -2.69 -26.60
C ASP A 163 -37.29 -3.16 -25.63
N TYR A 164 -36.04 -2.86 -25.97
CA TYR A 164 -34.88 -3.17 -25.16
C TYR A 164 -34.01 -1.95 -24.93
N ASP A 165 -33.29 -1.96 -23.81
CA ASP A 165 -32.37 -0.89 -23.44
C ASP A 165 -31.29 -0.70 -24.52
N GLN A 166 -31.33 0.47 -25.17
CA GLN A 166 -30.41 0.89 -26.22
C GLN A 166 -29.02 1.27 -25.66
N SER A 167 -28.90 1.47 -24.36
CA SER A 167 -27.68 1.85 -23.63
C SER A 167 -27.30 0.80 -22.59
N PRO A 168 -26.94 -0.43 -23.01
CA PRO A 168 -26.66 -1.52 -22.09
C PRO A 168 -25.62 -1.14 -21.05
N ALA A 169 -25.94 -1.37 -19.78
CA ALA A 169 -25.02 -1.17 -18.68
C ALA A 169 -23.82 -2.12 -18.82
N GLN A 170 -22.62 -1.60 -18.54
CA GLN A 170 -21.37 -2.34 -18.75
C GLN A 170 -20.47 -2.30 -17.51
N LEU A 171 -19.93 -3.46 -17.14
CA LEU A 171 -18.87 -3.62 -16.14
C LEU A 171 -17.63 -4.21 -16.80
N VAL A 172 -16.49 -3.55 -16.63
CA VAL A 172 -15.19 -4.02 -17.13
C VAL A 172 -14.27 -4.29 -15.95
N PHE A 173 -13.69 -5.48 -15.90
CA PHE A 173 -12.81 -5.87 -14.80
C PHE A 173 -11.77 -6.90 -15.21
N ARG A 174 -10.78 -7.08 -14.34
CA ARG A 174 -9.78 -8.15 -14.41
C ARG A 174 -9.87 -9.01 -13.17
N ALA A 175 -9.47 -10.28 -13.27
CA ALA A 175 -9.40 -11.20 -12.14
C ALA A 175 -7.93 -11.46 -11.80
N ASP A 176 -7.60 -11.40 -10.53
CA ASP A 176 -6.32 -11.82 -9.97
C ASP A 176 -6.52 -12.20 -8.50
N ALA A 177 -6.54 -13.50 -8.21
CA ALA A 177 -6.70 -14.04 -6.87
C ALA A 177 -5.35 -14.45 -6.25
N THR A 178 -4.29 -14.42 -7.05
CA THR A 178 -2.96 -14.87 -6.65
C THR A 178 -2.29 -13.76 -5.85
N ALA A 179 -1.95 -14.03 -4.59
CA ALA A 179 -1.18 -13.08 -3.79
C ALA A 179 0.31 -13.05 -4.19
N PRO A 180 0.98 -11.88 -4.07
CA PRO A 180 2.42 -11.80 -4.24
C PRO A 180 3.16 -12.57 -3.14
N ASN A 181 4.39 -12.99 -3.43
CA ASN A 181 5.36 -13.40 -2.40
C ASN A 181 6.41 -12.31 -2.22
N THR A 182 6.77 -12.00 -0.98
CA THR A 182 7.80 -11.03 -0.60
C THR A 182 9.07 -11.75 -0.18
N TYR A 183 10.19 -11.27 -0.68
CA TYR A 183 11.51 -11.73 -0.27
C TYR A 183 12.45 -10.55 -0.14
N GLY A 184 13.53 -10.75 0.60
CA GLY A 184 14.44 -9.66 0.89
C GLY A 184 15.64 -10.11 1.69
N PHE A 185 16.50 -9.14 1.99
CA PHE A 185 17.63 -9.35 2.87
C PHE A 185 18.10 -8.04 3.50
N LEU A 186 18.63 -8.14 4.71
CA LEU A 186 19.34 -7.03 5.35
C LEU A 186 20.68 -6.79 4.66
N ARG A 187 20.90 -5.56 4.19
CA ARG A 187 22.21 -5.08 3.77
C ARG A 187 22.99 -4.62 5.00
N THR A 188 24.06 -5.33 5.30
CA THR A 188 25.01 -4.96 6.35
C THR A 188 26.41 -4.83 5.77
N ALA A 189 27.16 -3.83 6.23
CA ALA A 189 28.59 -3.70 5.93
C ALA A 189 29.45 -4.59 6.85
N TYR A 190 28.84 -5.19 7.88
CA TYR A 190 29.47 -6.09 8.83
C TYR A 190 28.75 -7.44 8.85
N ALA A 191 29.46 -8.49 8.45
CA ALA A 191 28.97 -9.86 8.56
C ALA A 191 29.14 -10.35 10.00
N ASP A 192 28.03 -10.50 10.72
CA ASP A 192 28.02 -11.11 12.06
C ASP A 192 28.00 -12.65 11.93
N GLU A 193 29.16 -13.25 11.66
CA GLU A 193 29.28 -14.71 11.43
C GLU A 193 28.79 -15.55 12.62
N SER A 194 28.80 -14.98 13.81
CA SER A 194 28.35 -15.60 15.05
C SER A 194 26.84 -15.49 15.32
N SER A 195 26.11 -14.69 14.52
CA SER A 195 24.65 -14.56 14.61
C SER A 195 24.08 -14.13 13.26
N THR A 196 23.91 -15.11 12.38
CA THR A 196 23.40 -14.89 11.02
C THR A 196 21.90 -14.60 10.98
N GLU A 197 21.13 -15.15 11.93
CA GLU A 197 19.68 -14.95 12.04
C GLU A 197 19.31 -13.59 12.66
N GLN A 198 20.17 -13.05 13.55
CA GLN A 198 19.97 -11.77 14.23
C GLN A 198 21.24 -10.92 14.18
N PRO A 199 21.71 -10.55 12.98
CA PRO A 199 22.97 -9.84 12.84
C PRO A 199 22.96 -8.52 13.60
N MET A 200 24.09 -8.22 14.24
CA MET A 200 24.31 -6.94 14.89
C MET A 200 24.65 -5.87 13.85
N LEU A 201 23.97 -4.73 13.91
CA LEU A 201 24.28 -3.57 13.09
C LEU A 201 25.55 -2.84 13.60
N VAL A 202 26.24 -2.16 12.68
CA VAL A 202 27.37 -1.28 12.98
C VAL A 202 27.07 0.20 12.71
N ALA A 203 25.79 0.52 12.48
CA ALA A 203 25.24 1.86 12.41
C ALA A 203 23.80 1.86 12.97
N PRO A 204 23.25 3.01 13.42
CA PRO A 204 21.86 3.15 13.89
C PRO A 204 20.86 3.23 12.73
N THR A 205 21.25 2.71 11.57
CA THR A 205 20.41 2.63 10.37
C THR A 205 20.47 1.20 9.83
N ALA A 206 19.35 0.71 9.32
CA ALA A 206 19.27 -0.58 8.65
C ALA A 206 18.80 -0.35 7.22
N GLN A 207 19.43 -1.05 6.27
CA GLN A 207 19.02 -1.03 4.88
C GLN A 207 18.52 -2.41 4.52
N ILE A 208 17.27 -2.52 4.09
CA ILE A 208 16.64 -3.79 3.75
C ILE A 208 16.26 -3.71 2.28
N ARG A 209 16.80 -4.64 1.48
CA ARG A 209 16.39 -4.78 0.09
C ARG A 209 15.15 -5.66 0.05
N LEU A 210 14.09 -5.15 -0.56
CA LEU A 210 12.83 -5.86 -0.75
C LEU A 210 12.64 -6.17 -2.23
N GLN A 211 12.02 -7.31 -2.48
CA GLN A 211 11.65 -7.80 -3.79
C GLN A 211 10.36 -8.59 -3.67
N SER A 212 9.64 -8.71 -4.77
CA SER A 212 8.34 -9.37 -4.85
C SER A 212 8.20 -10.10 -6.18
N THR A 213 7.34 -11.11 -6.20
CA THR A 213 6.98 -11.81 -7.45
C THR A 213 6.07 -10.97 -8.33
N GLN A 214 5.28 -10.08 -7.74
CA GLN A 214 4.38 -9.13 -8.40
C GLN A 214 4.12 -7.93 -7.48
N GLY A 215 3.81 -6.78 -8.07
CA GLY A 215 3.61 -5.51 -7.37
C GLY A 215 4.90 -4.87 -6.85
N ASP A 216 4.92 -3.53 -6.80
CA ASP A 216 6.05 -2.75 -6.27
C ASP A 216 5.74 -2.09 -4.92
N THR A 217 4.52 -2.27 -4.41
CA THR A 217 4.08 -1.67 -3.14
C THR A 217 4.23 -2.66 -1.98
N TYR A 218 4.65 -2.17 -0.82
CA TYR A 218 4.82 -2.99 0.37
C TYR A 218 4.12 -2.38 1.60
N ARG A 219 3.68 -3.25 2.50
CA ARG A 219 3.22 -2.91 3.86
C ARG A 219 4.30 -3.32 4.85
N CYS A 220 5.07 -2.34 5.35
CA CYS A 220 6.16 -2.59 6.28
C CYS A 220 5.75 -2.32 7.72
N ARG A 221 6.30 -3.11 8.63
CA ARG A 221 6.22 -2.89 10.07
C ARG A 221 7.59 -3.04 10.73
N LEU A 222 7.87 -2.19 11.71
CA LEU A 222 9.02 -2.31 12.61
C LEU A 222 8.48 -2.48 14.03
N ASP A 223 8.85 -3.58 14.68
CA ASP A 223 8.38 -3.97 16.01
C ASP A 223 6.84 -3.95 16.11
N GLY A 224 6.16 -4.43 15.05
CA GLY A 224 4.70 -4.47 14.93
C GLY A 224 4.03 -3.14 14.57
N ARG A 225 4.77 -2.03 14.45
CA ARG A 225 4.22 -0.71 14.10
C ARG A 225 4.43 -0.42 12.62
N ALA A 226 3.42 0.12 11.94
CA ALA A 226 3.54 0.54 10.54
C ALA A 226 4.72 1.52 10.35
N THR A 227 5.50 1.30 9.32
CA THR A 227 6.62 2.16 8.92
C THR A 227 6.62 2.32 7.40
N ALA A 228 7.19 3.41 6.90
CA ALA A 228 7.36 3.60 5.47
C ALA A 228 8.27 2.51 4.88
N CYS A 229 7.83 1.92 3.78
CA CYS A 229 8.68 1.18 2.86
C CYS A 229 9.14 2.14 1.78
N ASN A 230 10.35 1.91 1.26
CA ASN A 230 10.71 2.43 -0.05
C ASN A 230 10.86 1.26 -1.00
N ASP A 231 10.39 1.44 -2.22
CA ASP A 231 10.45 0.42 -3.27
C ASP A 231 11.90 0.01 -3.51
N GLY A 232 12.15 -1.30 -3.50
CA GLY A 232 13.48 -1.90 -3.65
C GLY A 232 14.41 -1.75 -2.44
N LEU A 233 14.62 -0.56 -1.87
CA LEU A 233 15.57 -0.35 -0.75
C LEU A 233 14.98 0.49 0.39
N THR A 234 14.40 -0.20 1.37
CA THR A 234 13.90 0.42 2.60
C THR A 234 15.04 0.79 3.52
N THR A 235 15.11 2.07 3.94
CA THR A 235 16.12 2.56 4.90
C THR A 235 15.43 2.93 6.21
N LEU A 236 15.67 2.12 7.24
CA LEU A 236 15.22 2.40 8.60
C LEU A 236 16.24 3.31 9.29
N ARG A 237 15.75 4.37 9.92
CA ARG A 237 16.56 5.37 10.64
C ARG A 237 16.12 5.45 12.09
N ASP A 238 16.94 6.13 12.90
CA ASP A 238 16.66 6.41 14.31
C ASP A 238 16.26 5.15 15.10
N LEU A 239 16.94 4.06 14.77
CA LEU A 239 16.68 2.76 15.36
C LEU A 239 17.07 2.79 16.84
N ARG A 240 16.09 2.55 17.71
CA ARG A 240 16.34 2.39 19.14
C ARG A 240 17.28 1.18 19.35
N PRO A 241 18.05 1.11 20.46
CA PRO A 241 18.90 -0.04 20.78
C PRO A 241 18.10 -1.29 21.23
N GLY A 242 18.64 -2.48 20.95
CA GLY A 242 18.06 -3.79 21.28
C GLY A 242 17.68 -4.61 20.05
N ALA A 243 17.04 -5.75 20.28
CA ALA A 243 16.50 -6.60 19.22
C ALA A 243 15.34 -5.90 18.50
N ARG A 244 15.33 -5.96 17.17
CA ARG A 244 14.32 -5.39 16.30
C ARG A 244 13.77 -6.44 15.38
N HIS A 245 12.48 -6.33 15.10
CA HIS A 245 11.77 -7.22 14.19
C HIS A 245 11.14 -6.40 13.07
N PHE A 246 11.63 -6.58 11.85
CA PHE A 246 11.06 -5.94 10.67
C PHE A 246 10.26 -6.95 9.86
N THR A 247 9.06 -6.55 9.41
CA THR A 247 8.27 -7.33 8.45
C THR A 247 7.85 -6.48 7.27
N ALA A 248 7.76 -7.11 6.09
CA ALA A 248 7.24 -6.49 4.88
C ALA A 248 6.38 -7.48 4.09
N ALA A 249 5.20 -7.04 3.66
CA ALA A 249 4.31 -7.80 2.80
C ALA A 249 4.03 -7.00 1.53
N ALA A 250 4.32 -7.57 0.37
CA ALA A 250 4.01 -7.01 -0.93
C ALA A 250 2.50 -6.94 -1.13
N VAL A 251 2.09 -5.97 -1.94
CA VAL A 251 0.71 -5.74 -2.36
C VAL A 251 0.73 -5.54 -3.87
N ASP A 252 -0.07 -6.32 -4.59
CA ASP A 252 -0.21 -6.19 -6.04
C ASP A 252 -1.25 -5.14 -6.44
N GLU A 253 -1.49 -5.02 -7.75
CA GLU A 253 -2.42 -4.04 -8.31
C GLU A 253 -3.89 -4.38 -8.00
N ALA A 254 -4.25 -5.66 -7.98
CA ALA A 254 -5.55 -6.11 -7.51
C ALA A 254 -5.74 -5.87 -6.00
N GLY A 255 -4.63 -5.69 -5.28
CA GLY A 255 -4.49 -5.44 -3.87
C GLY A 255 -4.50 -6.70 -3.01
N ASN A 256 -4.20 -7.87 -3.60
CA ASN A 256 -3.85 -9.05 -2.84
C ASN A 256 -2.57 -8.76 -2.06
N VAL A 257 -2.50 -9.32 -0.86
CA VAL A 257 -1.41 -9.07 0.09
C VAL A 257 -0.71 -10.38 0.35
N ASP A 258 0.62 -10.35 0.36
CA ASP A 258 1.42 -11.52 0.69
C ASP A 258 1.00 -12.12 2.05
N PRO A 259 0.54 -13.40 2.08
CA PRO A 259 0.15 -14.09 3.30
C PRO A 259 1.35 -14.52 4.15
N THR A 260 2.56 -14.49 3.59
CA THR A 260 3.82 -14.89 4.23
C THR A 260 4.83 -13.74 4.22
N PRO A 261 4.61 -12.68 5.01
CA PRO A 261 5.48 -11.51 5.00
C PRO A 261 6.95 -11.87 5.22
N PHE A 262 7.83 -11.24 4.44
CA PHE A 262 9.27 -11.27 4.70
C PHE A 262 9.53 -10.75 6.12
N ALA A 263 10.32 -11.50 6.90
CA ALA A 263 10.69 -11.14 8.25
C ALA A 263 12.21 -11.10 8.40
N GLN A 264 12.71 -10.05 9.07
CA GLN A 264 14.12 -9.87 9.38
C GLN A 264 14.30 -9.40 10.81
N ASP A 265 14.93 -10.23 11.62
CA ASP A 265 15.42 -9.86 12.94
C ASP A 265 16.83 -9.28 12.85
N PHE A 266 17.13 -8.26 13.66
CA PHE A 266 18.47 -7.71 13.78
C PHE A 266 18.67 -7.06 15.15
N PHE A 267 19.92 -6.87 15.55
CA PHE A 267 20.25 -6.25 16.83
C PHE A 267 20.90 -4.88 16.62
N VAL A 268 20.37 -3.86 17.31
CA VAL A 268 20.90 -2.49 17.27
C VAL A 268 21.70 -2.24 18.55
N PRO A 269 23.03 -2.03 18.46
CA PRO A 269 23.84 -1.60 19.60
C PRO A 269 23.31 -0.34 20.27
N ARG A 270 23.62 -0.19 21.57
CA ARG A 270 23.45 1.06 22.29
C ARG A 270 24.63 1.98 21.99
N ASP A 271 24.34 3.12 21.39
CA ASP A 271 25.28 4.24 21.29
C ASP A 271 25.65 4.76 22.70
N LEU A 272 26.94 4.94 22.98
CA LEU A 272 27.39 5.42 24.29
C LEU A 272 27.42 6.94 24.31
N GLU A 273 26.75 7.51 25.30
CA GLU A 273 26.62 8.97 25.40
C GLU A 273 27.29 9.52 26.66
N PRO A 274 27.69 10.81 26.70
CA PRO A 274 28.22 11.43 27.92
C PRO A 274 27.25 11.32 29.11
N GLY A 275 25.94 11.19 28.84
CA GLY A 275 24.91 10.96 29.84
C GLY A 275 25.01 9.60 30.54
N ASP A 276 25.65 8.60 29.93
CA ASP A 276 25.91 7.30 30.55
C ASP A 276 26.98 7.38 31.64
N ALA A 277 27.75 8.47 31.71
CA ALA A 277 28.72 8.68 32.77
C ALA A 277 28.00 9.09 34.08
N PRO A 278 28.19 8.35 35.20
CA PRO A 278 27.69 8.77 36.49
C PRO A 278 28.36 10.10 36.92
N ALA A 279 27.76 10.81 37.87
CA ALA A 279 28.26 12.13 38.31
C ALA A 279 29.76 12.13 38.68
N SER A 280 30.26 11.03 39.25
CA SER A 280 31.69 10.86 39.60
C SER A 280 32.64 10.79 38.41
N SER A 281 32.14 10.47 37.22
CA SER A 281 32.94 10.27 36.00
C SER A 281 32.49 11.16 34.83
N ARG A 282 31.48 12.01 35.00
CA ARG A 282 30.92 12.83 33.92
C ARG A 282 31.94 13.79 33.30
N GLY A 283 32.84 14.35 34.10
CA GLY A 283 33.92 15.22 33.61
C GLY A 283 35.09 14.49 32.95
N ASP A 284 35.11 13.15 33.01
CA ASP A 284 36.24 12.35 32.55
C ASP A 284 36.12 11.91 31.09
N TRP A 285 34.91 12.00 30.53
CA TRP A 285 34.60 11.59 29.16
C TRP A 285 34.36 12.79 28.28
N ARG A 286 34.97 12.77 27.09
CA ARG A 286 34.77 13.80 26.05
C ARG A 286 34.24 13.14 24.80
N ARG A 287 33.24 13.77 24.16
CA ARG A 287 32.65 13.32 22.90
C ARG A 287 33.42 13.90 21.72
N PHE A 288 33.68 13.08 20.71
CA PHE A 288 34.35 13.46 19.46
C PHE A 288 33.56 12.96 18.26
N ARG A 289 33.29 13.85 17.30
CA ARG A 289 32.62 13.49 16.04
C ARG A 289 33.51 12.62 15.17
N ASP A 290 32.96 11.55 14.64
CA ASP A 290 33.60 10.68 13.65
C ASP A 290 32.51 9.98 12.84
N ALA A 291 32.44 10.25 11.53
CA ALA A 291 31.45 9.64 10.64
C ALA A 291 31.60 8.11 10.50
N GLY A 292 32.74 7.55 10.93
CA GLY A 292 32.96 6.11 10.98
C GLY A 292 32.54 5.44 12.29
N ALA A 293 32.11 6.21 13.30
CA ALA A 293 31.56 5.69 14.54
C ALA A 293 30.07 5.35 14.37
N PHE A 294 29.56 4.47 15.23
CA PHE A 294 28.19 3.97 15.21
C PHE A 294 27.19 5.14 15.19
N GLY A 295 27.17 5.98 16.23
CA GLY A 295 26.30 7.17 16.30
C GLY A 295 26.81 8.41 15.56
N GLY A 296 27.93 8.29 14.81
CA GLY A 296 28.64 9.46 14.24
C GLY A 296 29.48 10.23 15.26
N ASP A 297 29.62 9.71 16.48
CA ASP A 297 30.59 10.16 17.50
C ASP A 297 31.07 9.01 18.37
N TYR A 298 32.15 9.24 19.13
CA TYR A 298 32.64 8.32 20.15
C TYR A 298 33.03 9.10 21.41
N LEU A 299 33.16 8.38 22.52
CA LEU A 299 33.63 8.90 23.79
C LEU A 299 35.10 8.54 24.02
N GLU A 300 35.90 9.53 24.42
CA GLU A 300 37.30 9.34 24.79
C GLU A 300 37.54 9.71 26.25
N SER A 301 38.39 8.92 26.92
CA SER A 301 38.96 9.25 28.24
C SER A 301 40.37 8.69 28.37
N SER A 302 41.20 9.31 29.20
CA SER A 302 42.50 8.77 29.62
C SER A 302 42.61 8.60 31.14
N ARG A 303 41.55 8.96 31.88
CA ARG A 303 41.52 8.90 33.34
C ARG A 303 41.23 7.48 33.79
N TYR A 304 42.18 6.89 34.53
CA TYR A 304 41.98 5.59 35.14
C TYR A 304 40.74 5.60 36.04
N GLY A 305 39.86 4.62 35.87
CA GLY A 305 38.62 4.51 36.65
C GLY A 305 37.43 5.30 36.11
N ALA A 306 37.59 6.12 35.08
CA ALA A 306 36.46 6.71 34.39
C ALA A 306 35.50 5.61 33.91
N THR A 307 34.22 5.78 34.20
CA THR A 307 33.21 4.72 34.00
C THR A 307 32.00 5.26 33.22
N LEU A 308 31.42 4.43 32.37
CA LEU A 308 30.11 4.61 31.75
C LEU A 308 29.19 3.49 32.24
N THR A 309 27.91 3.80 32.48
CA THR A 309 26.96 2.88 33.08
C THR A 309 25.59 2.95 32.43
N PHE A 310 24.98 1.81 32.17
CA PHE A 310 23.59 1.70 31.74
C PHE A 310 22.97 0.36 32.17
N GLY A 311 21.64 0.29 32.22
CA GLY A 311 20.93 -0.92 32.61
C GLY A 311 20.83 -1.94 31.47
N VAL A 312 21.02 -3.22 31.80
CA VAL A 312 20.84 -4.36 30.89
C VAL A 312 20.03 -5.46 31.56
N ARG A 313 19.28 -6.22 30.76
CA ARG A 313 18.43 -7.34 31.23
C ARG A 313 18.51 -8.47 30.22
N ASN A 314 18.48 -9.71 30.71
CA ASN A 314 18.41 -10.93 29.90
C ASN A 314 19.53 -11.05 28.84
N ILE A 315 20.74 -10.60 29.15
CA ILE A 315 21.86 -10.64 28.18
C ILE A 315 22.75 -11.85 28.40
N ARG A 316 23.26 -12.42 27.31
CA ARG A 316 24.26 -13.49 27.31
C ARG A 316 25.56 -13.03 26.69
N GLU A 317 25.47 -12.23 25.63
CA GLU A 317 26.59 -11.73 24.87
C GLU A 317 26.86 -10.26 25.14
N ILE A 318 28.15 -9.90 25.15
CA ILE A 318 28.57 -8.48 25.20
C ILE A 318 29.62 -8.26 24.13
N ARG A 319 29.36 -7.28 23.27
CA ARG A 319 30.32 -6.77 22.29
C ARG A 319 30.48 -5.27 22.45
N LEU A 320 31.73 -4.82 22.35
CA LEU A 320 32.09 -3.41 22.33
C LEU A 320 32.45 -3.01 20.90
N LEU A 321 31.81 -1.97 20.40
CA LEU A 321 32.21 -1.26 19.20
C LEU A 321 33.15 -0.14 19.65
N ALA A 322 34.36 -0.14 19.12
CA ALA A 322 35.37 0.86 19.42
C ALA A 322 36.44 0.89 18.31
N PRO A 323 37.15 2.02 18.11
CA PRO A 323 38.32 2.02 17.24
C PRO A 323 39.45 1.17 17.84
N ALA A 324 40.29 0.64 16.95
CA ALA A 324 41.53 -0.05 17.30
C ALA A 324 42.73 0.80 16.88
N GLY A 325 43.77 0.89 17.70
CA GLY A 325 44.95 1.69 17.35
C GLY A 325 46.17 1.48 18.25
N PRO A 326 47.38 1.85 17.82
CA PRO A 326 48.62 1.49 18.52
C PRO A 326 48.83 2.25 19.85
N THR A 327 48.17 3.39 19.99
CA THR A 327 48.24 4.29 21.16
C THR A 327 47.10 4.06 22.16
N LEU A 328 46.09 3.27 21.79
CA LEU A 328 44.90 3.08 22.62
C LEU A 328 45.17 2.18 23.83
N GLY A 329 44.42 2.44 24.89
CA GLY A 329 44.48 1.77 26.17
C GLY A 329 43.60 0.51 26.28
N LYS A 330 43.19 0.22 27.51
CA LYS A 330 42.34 -0.93 27.85
C LYS A 330 41.12 -0.46 28.63
N VAL A 331 39.98 -1.05 28.30
CA VAL A 331 38.75 -0.94 29.11
C VAL A 331 38.41 -2.30 29.69
N ALA A 332 37.59 -2.33 30.72
CA ALA A 332 36.99 -3.56 31.22
C ALA A 332 35.49 -3.36 31.33
N ILE A 333 34.74 -4.41 30.98
CA ILE A 333 33.27 -4.41 31.03
C ILE A 333 32.80 -5.35 32.13
N ARG A 334 31.86 -4.91 32.96
CA ARG A 334 31.23 -5.74 34.00
C ARG A 334 29.73 -5.54 33.98
N VAL A 335 28.97 -6.56 34.38
CA VAL A 335 27.53 -6.45 34.60
C VAL A 335 27.22 -6.80 36.06
N GLY A 336 26.54 -5.90 36.76
CA GLY A 336 26.20 -6.06 38.17
C GLY A 336 27.43 -6.33 39.04
N ARG A 337 27.37 -7.40 39.84
CA ARG A 337 28.48 -7.87 40.68
C ARG A 337 29.32 -8.97 40.02
N GLY A 338 29.16 -9.17 38.71
CA GLY A 338 29.88 -10.20 37.96
C GLY A 338 31.37 -9.91 37.78
N GLN A 339 32.04 -10.78 37.03
CA GLN A 339 33.45 -10.61 36.68
C GLN A 339 33.67 -9.44 35.69
N TRP A 340 34.90 -8.91 35.70
CA TRP A 340 35.35 -7.92 34.72
C TRP A 340 35.91 -8.61 33.48
N PHE A 341 35.42 -8.23 32.31
CA PHE A 341 35.88 -8.68 31.01
C PHE A 341 36.81 -7.61 30.40
N PRO A 342 38.14 -7.81 30.39
CA PRO A 342 39.07 -6.83 29.83
C PRO A 342 39.00 -6.82 28.30
N VAL A 343 39.00 -5.63 27.72
CA VAL A 343 39.05 -5.40 26.27
C VAL A 343 40.26 -4.52 25.95
N ASN A 344 41.17 -5.05 25.13
CA ASN A 344 42.38 -4.35 24.72
C ASN A 344 42.16 -3.64 23.38
N LEU A 345 42.13 -2.30 23.39
CA LEU A 345 41.92 -1.51 22.19
C LEU A 345 43.22 -1.33 21.38
N ARG A 346 44.36 -1.71 21.97
CA ARG A 346 45.66 -1.61 21.30
C ARG A 346 45.75 -2.57 20.11
N SER A 347 46.05 -2.03 18.94
CA SER A 347 46.28 -2.81 17.71
C SER A 347 47.39 -2.18 16.88
N SER A 348 48.27 -3.00 16.28
CA SER A 348 49.23 -2.53 15.27
C SER A 348 48.57 -2.18 13.94
N ARG A 349 47.37 -2.72 13.68
CA ARG A 349 46.54 -2.41 12.52
C ARG A 349 45.40 -1.50 12.96
N PRO A 350 45.47 -0.19 12.70
CA PRO A 350 44.42 0.73 13.13
C PRO A 350 43.14 0.48 12.35
N GLN A 351 42.00 0.53 13.04
CA GLN A 351 40.66 0.39 12.48
C GLN A 351 39.77 1.47 13.09
N ARG A 352 38.98 2.16 12.27
CA ARG A 352 38.05 3.19 12.76
C ARG A 352 36.92 2.61 13.61
N LEU A 353 36.47 1.42 13.25
CA LEU A 353 35.48 0.66 14.00
C LEU A 353 35.88 -0.81 14.02
N LYS A 354 36.00 -1.38 15.22
CA LYS A 354 36.23 -2.80 15.45
C LYS A 354 35.22 -3.31 16.45
N VAL A 355 34.69 -4.50 16.17
CA VAL A 355 33.82 -5.22 17.09
C VAL A 355 34.68 -6.11 17.99
N TYR A 356 34.66 -5.85 19.28
CA TYR A 356 35.36 -6.64 20.29
C TYR A 356 34.36 -7.52 21.03
N GLN A 357 34.52 -8.83 20.96
CA GLN A 357 33.72 -9.75 21.77
C GLN A 357 34.29 -9.78 23.20
N ALA A 358 33.57 -9.17 24.15
CA ALA A 358 33.96 -9.17 25.56
C ALA A 358 33.42 -10.40 26.29
N ARG A 359 32.26 -10.91 25.86
CA ARG A 359 31.62 -12.10 26.40
C ARG A 359 30.82 -12.82 25.31
N PRO A 360 30.95 -14.15 25.15
CA PRO A 360 30.26 -14.91 24.10
C PRO A 360 28.83 -15.30 24.48
N ALA A 361 27.99 -15.58 23.46
CA ALA A 361 26.56 -15.86 23.60
C ALA A 361 26.21 -17.15 24.37
N LEU A 362 27.11 -18.14 24.43
CA LEU A 362 26.90 -19.39 25.18
C LEU A 362 27.02 -19.23 26.71
N SER A 363 27.21 -18.00 27.19
CA SER A 363 27.32 -17.71 28.62
C SER A 363 25.93 -17.71 29.31
N GLY A 364 25.93 -17.82 30.64
CA GLY A 364 24.70 -17.70 31.46
C GLY A 364 24.02 -16.32 31.33
N MET A 365 22.73 -16.23 31.62
CA MET A 365 22.02 -14.94 31.58
C MET A 365 22.53 -13.98 32.65
N LEU A 366 22.68 -12.70 32.29
CA LEU A 366 23.02 -11.60 33.19
C LEU A 366 21.95 -10.51 33.11
N ALA A 367 21.74 -9.85 34.25
CA ALA A 367 20.95 -8.64 34.38
C ALA A 367 21.60 -7.73 35.42
N GLY A 368 21.43 -6.42 35.27
CA GLY A 368 21.96 -5.42 36.20
C GLY A 368 22.50 -4.20 35.48
N VAL A 369 23.36 -3.44 36.17
CA VAL A 369 24.04 -2.28 35.58
C VAL A 369 25.29 -2.78 34.86
N LEU A 370 25.37 -2.56 33.55
CA LEU A 370 26.59 -2.73 32.77
C LEU A 370 27.49 -1.52 32.99
N GLN A 371 28.77 -1.78 33.26
CA GLN A 371 29.79 -0.77 33.49
C GLN A 371 30.93 -0.96 32.48
N VAL A 372 31.28 0.09 31.75
CA VAL A 372 32.50 0.16 30.93
C VAL A 372 33.48 1.06 31.66
N ARG A 373 34.62 0.53 32.09
CA ARG A 373 35.59 1.25 32.93
C ARG A 373 36.97 1.29 32.28
N VAL A 374 37.62 2.46 32.34
CA VAL A 374 39.03 2.61 31.92
C VAL A 374 39.95 1.93 32.93
N VAL A 375 40.78 1.00 32.46
CA VAL A 375 41.71 0.22 33.30
C VAL A 375 43.18 0.42 32.92
N SER A 376 43.47 1.23 31.91
CA SER A 376 44.83 1.66 31.57
C SER A 376 45.17 3.02 32.16
N HIS A 377 46.43 3.22 32.56
CA HIS A 377 46.97 4.51 32.97
C HIS A 377 47.62 5.25 31.80
N GLY A 378 47.35 6.54 31.67
CA GLY A 378 48.07 7.45 30.75
C GLY A 378 47.89 7.15 29.26
N LYS A 379 46.95 6.27 28.89
CA LYS A 379 46.62 5.94 27.50
C LYS A 379 45.17 6.31 27.21
N PRO A 380 44.89 7.00 26.08
CA PRO A 380 43.52 7.27 25.69
C PRO A 380 42.78 5.97 25.38
N VAL A 381 41.53 5.88 25.81
CA VAL A 381 40.58 4.85 25.38
C VAL A 381 39.42 5.53 24.67
N ARG A 382 38.95 4.91 23.60
CA ARG A 382 37.85 5.39 22.79
C ARG A 382 36.80 4.29 22.76
N VAL A 383 35.56 4.63 23.08
CA VAL A 383 34.43 3.71 23.09
C VAL A 383 33.27 4.36 22.36
N ASP A 384 32.55 3.56 21.59
CA ASP A 384 31.54 4.05 20.65
C ASP A 384 30.17 3.49 21.01
N ALA A 385 29.94 2.20 20.78
CA ALA A 385 28.67 1.55 21.12
C ALA A 385 28.87 0.21 21.83
N VAL A 386 27.83 -0.27 22.51
CA VAL A 386 27.81 -1.60 23.15
C VAL A 386 26.60 -2.38 22.67
N ALA A 387 26.84 -3.59 22.16
CA ALA A 387 25.79 -4.56 21.96
C ALA A 387 25.75 -5.52 23.15
N ALA A 388 24.61 -5.55 23.83
CA ALA A 388 24.36 -6.43 24.96
C ALA A 388 23.05 -7.17 24.68
N ARG A 389 23.15 -8.44 24.29
CA ARG A 389 22.03 -9.26 23.81
C ARG A 389 21.97 -10.61 24.50
#